data_AF-A0A5C6EHK7-F1
#
_entry.id   AF-A0A5C6EHK7-F1
#
_cell.length_a   1.000
_cell.length_b   1.000
_cell.length_c   1.000
_cell.angle_alpha   90.00
_cell.angle_beta   90.00
_cell.angle_gamma   90.00
#
_symmetry.space_group_name_H-M   'P 1'
#
loop_
_entity.id
_entity.type
_entity.pdbx_description
1 polymer ?
#
loop_
_entity_poly.entity_id
_entity_poly.type
_entity_poly.pdbx_seq_one_letter_code
_entity_poly.pdbx_strand_id
1 'polypeptide(L)'
;MIGRLFILSAFPAMWLSGSCSFLASVCWALGAFAFLLVIDSGRGIRTLPSTIVARFMFAIAMFVFFLFYLLGNHAAGRMYWTLADCLVVPFWVTVIVATLFWTCLYFGTLLFRNDLGYQQWARAGGHYFWDTLPRILNRDSELVRNGGFAEPTYTDFIPPTHFQNQCPKCGARVQHAFGVCWNCNYGADGDATAFYERYGR
;
A
#
# COMPACT_ATOMS: atom_id res chain seq x y z
N MET A 1 -29.99 6.04 1.03
CA MET A 1 -28.54 5.75 1.13
C MET A 1 -27.90 5.18 -0.14
N ILE A 2 -28.67 4.96 -1.22
CA ILE A 2 -28.15 4.55 -2.56
C ILE A 2 -27.47 5.72 -3.33
N GLY A 3 -27.80 6.97 -3.01
CA GLY A 3 -27.26 8.15 -3.71
C GLY A 3 -25.75 8.43 -3.53
N ARG A 4 -25.07 7.75 -2.60
CA ARG A 4 -23.61 7.90 -2.42
C ARG A 4 -22.80 6.93 -3.28
N LEU A 5 -23.40 5.86 -3.78
CA LEU A 5 -22.79 4.98 -4.79
C LEU A 5 -22.84 5.61 -6.19
N PHE A 6 -23.79 6.52 -6.46
CA PHE A 6 -23.92 7.24 -7.73
C PHE A 6 -22.79 8.25 -8.00
N ILE A 7 -22.21 8.82 -6.94
CA ILE A 7 -21.05 9.72 -7.06
C ILE A 7 -19.77 8.92 -7.38
N LEU A 8 -19.73 7.63 -7.01
CA LEU A 8 -18.58 6.74 -7.22
C LEU A 8 -18.58 6.10 -8.62
N SER A 9 -19.69 6.15 -9.36
CA SER A 9 -19.73 5.88 -10.79
C SER A 9 -19.63 7.15 -11.65
N ALA A 10 -19.51 8.34 -11.02
CA ALA A 10 -19.70 9.60 -11.72
C ALA A 10 -18.66 9.85 -12.81
N PHE A 11 -17.39 9.51 -12.65
CA PHE A 11 -16.40 9.86 -13.70
C PHE A 11 -16.52 9.01 -14.98
N PRO A 12 -16.65 7.66 -14.91
CA PRO A 12 -16.98 6.85 -16.07
C PRO A 12 -18.37 7.18 -16.64
N ALA A 13 -19.36 7.49 -15.79
CA ALA A 13 -20.68 7.91 -16.25
C ALA A 13 -20.66 9.30 -16.92
N MET A 14 -19.85 10.23 -16.40
CA MET A 14 -19.62 11.57 -16.95
C MET A 14 -18.82 11.51 -18.25
N TRP A 15 -17.90 10.55 -18.37
CA TRP A 15 -17.25 10.22 -19.63
C TRP A 15 -18.27 9.75 -20.67
N LEU A 16 -19.06 8.73 -20.32
CA LEU A 16 -20.06 8.13 -21.20
C LEU A 16 -21.21 9.11 -21.53
N SER A 17 -21.50 10.08 -20.65
CA SER A 17 -22.47 11.16 -20.89
C SER A 17 -21.88 12.41 -21.56
N GLY A 18 -20.60 12.41 -21.94
CA GLY A 18 -19.91 13.55 -22.55
C GLY A 18 -19.69 14.75 -21.63
N SER A 19 -19.94 14.59 -20.33
CA SER A 19 -19.76 15.61 -19.28
C SER A 19 -18.32 15.74 -18.79
N CYS A 20 -17.43 14.82 -19.17
CA CYS A 20 -16.00 14.90 -18.90
C CYS A 20 -15.18 14.56 -20.16
N SER A 21 -14.22 15.42 -20.53
CA SER A 21 -13.42 15.26 -21.75
C SER A 21 -12.21 14.35 -21.57
N PHE A 22 -11.67 13.79 -22.67
CA PHE A 22 -10.44 12.95 -22.64
C PHE A 22 -9.33 13.63 -21.88
N LEU A 23 -9.14 14.90 -22.21
CA LEU A 23 -8.13 15.73 -21.62
C LEU A 23 -8.30 15.86 -20.10
N ALA A 24 -9.53 16.05 -19.61
CA ALA A 24 -9.78 16.12 -18.16
C ALA A 24 -9.45 14.81 -17.44
N SER A 25 -9.74 13.65 -18.06
CA SER A 25 -9.38 12.34 -17.50
C SER A 25 -7.85 12.12 -17.48
N VAL A 26 -7.14 12.55 -18.53
CA VAL A 26 -5.67 12.48 -18.62
C VAL A 26 -5.03 13.41 -17.58
N CYS A 27 -5.49 14.66 -17.47
CA CYS A 27 -4.98 15.61 -16.48
C CYS A 27 -5.17 15.08 -15.05
N TRP A 28 -6.30 14.44 -14.76
CA TRP A 28 -6.54 13.87 -13.44
C TRP A 28 -5.69 12.63 -13.17
N ALA A 29 -5.50 11.76 -14.17
CA ALA A 29 -4.58 10.64 -14.07
C ALA A 29 -3.15 11.11 -13.78
N LEU A 30 -2.67 12.15 -14.47
CA LEU A 30 -1.38 12.78 -14.19
C LEU A 30 -1.31 13.33 -12.76
N GLY A 31 -2.37 13.98 -12.28
CA GLY A 31 -2.47 14.44 -10.89
C GLY A 31 -2.39 13.30 -9.87
N ALA A 32 -3.09 12.19 -10.12
CA ALA A 32 -3.04 10.99 -9.29
C ALA A 32 -1.65 10.34 -9.29
N PHE A 33 -0.98 10.28 -10.44
CA PHE A 33 0.39 9.80 -10.54
C PHE A 33 1.39 10.70 -9.81
N ALA A 34 1.27 12.02 -9.95
CA ALA A 34 2.11 12.97 -9.21
C ALA A 34 1.91 12.83 -7.70
N PHE A 35 0.66 12.66 -7.26
CA PHE A 35 0.33 12.41 -5.86
C PHE A 35 0.94 11.08 -5.36
N LEU A 36 0.83 10.00 -6.13
CA LEU A 36 1.45 8.72 -5.81
C LEU A 36 2.97 8.82 -5.73
N LEU A 37 3.62 9.59 -6.60
CA LEU A 37 5.07 9.84 -6.54
C LEU A 37 5.49 10.52 -5.23
N VAL A 38 4.70 11.48 -4.75
CA VAL A 38 4.94 12.14 -3.45
C VAL A 38 4.77 11.16 -2.29
N ILE A 39 3.80 10.25 -2.36
CA ILE A 39 3.64 9.21 -1.33
C ILE A 39 4.80 8.19 -1.39
N ASP A 40 5.21 7.80 -2.59
CA ASP A 40 6.26 6.81 -2.82
C ASP A 40 7.63 7.28 -2.31
N SER A 41 7.92 8.59 -2.37
CA SER A 41 9.24 9.14 -1.99
C SER A 41 9.61 8.92 -0.52
N GLY A 42 8.64 8.58 0.35
CA GLY A 42 8.87 8.41 1.79
C GLY A 42 8.98 6.96 2.28
N ARG A 43 8.86 5.94 1.42
CA ARG A 43 8.62 4.55 1.88
C ARG A 43 9.83 3.63 2.02
N GLY A 44 11.02 4.09 1.64
CA GLY A 44 12.25 3.34 1.80
C GLY A 44 12.19 1.94 1.16
N ILE A 45 12.32 0.89 1.97
CA ILE A 45 12.38 -0.53 1.53
C ILE A 45 10.99 -1.17 1.36
N ARG A 46 9.94 -0.55 1.92
CA ARG A 46 8.56 -1.09 1.85
C ARG A 46 8.03 -1.05 0.42
N THR A 47 7.08 -1.92 0.10
CA THR A 47 6.46 -1.92 -1.24
C THR A 47 5.82 -0.55 -1.52
N LEU A 48 6.14 0.01 -2.69
CA LEU A 48 5.61 1.29 -3.13
C LEU A 48 4.08 1.24 -3.31
N PRO A 49 3.32 2.22 -2.79
CA PRO A 49 1.89 2.37 -2.99
C PRO A 49 1.50 2.32 -4.45
N SER A 50 2.26 2.95 -5.35
CA SER A 50 2.03 2.84 -6.79
C SER A 50 1.99 1.39 -7.27
N THR A 51 2.90 0.54 -6.78
CA THR A 51 2.95 -0.89 -7.11
C THR A 51 1.73 -1.64 -6.55
N ILE A 52 1.32 -1.31 -5.32
CA ILE A 52 0.14 -1.90 -4.68
C ILE A 52 -1.13 -1.52 -5.45
N VAL A 53 -1.29 -0.24 -5.78
CA VAL A 53 -2.40 0.32 -6.55
C VAL A 53 -2.45 -0.29 -7.95
N ALA A 54 -1.30 -0.44 -8.62
CA ALA A 54 -1.23 -1.08 -9.94
C ALA A 54 -1.69 -2.54 -9.91
N ARG A 55 -1.28 -3.32 -8.89
CA ARG A 55 -1.75 -4.71 -8.71
C ARG A 55 -3.25 -4.77 -8.47
N PHE A 56 -3.78 -3.87 -7.63
CA PHE A 56 -5.20 -3.80 -7.35
C PHE A 56 -6.02 -3.44 -8.60
N MET A 57 -5.58 -2.42 -9.35
CA MET A 57 -6.18 -2.02 -10.61
C MET A 57 -6.16 -3.13 -11.65
N PHE A 58 -5.02 -3.79 -11.81
CA PHE A 58 -4.88 -4.92 -12.73
C PHE A 58 -5.81 -6.08 -12.36
N ALA A 59 -5.91 -6.41 -11.06
CA ALA A 59 -6.81 -7.46 -10.59
C ALA A 59 -8.28 -7.13 -10.90
N ILE A 60 -8.72 -5.89 -10.65
CA ILE A 60 -10.09 -5.45 -10.97
C ILE A 60 -10.31 -5.46 -12.49
N ALA A 61 -9.35 -4.95 -13.27
CA ALA A 61 -9.44 -4.91 -14.72
C ALA A 61 -9.57 -6.32 -15.32
N MET A 62 -8.69 -7.24 -14.95
CA MET A 62 -8.64 -8.58 -15.53
C MET A 62 -9.74 -9.52 -15.02
N PHE A 63 -10.01 -9.52 -13.72
CA PHE A 63 -10.92 -10.52 -13.13
C PHE A 63 -12.36 -10.04 -13.04
N VAL A 64 -12.64 -8.74 -13.14
CA VAL A 64 -14.00 -8.22 -13.07
C VAL A 64 -14.43 -7.70 -14.44
N PHE A 65 -13.77 -6.66 -14.93
CA PHE A 65 -14.26 -5.95 -16.12
C PHE A 65 -13.96 -6.67 -17.42
N PHE A 66 -12.80 -7.30 -17.54
CA PHE A 66 -12.48 -8.11 -18.71
C PHE A 66 -13.38 -9.37 -18.80
N LEU A 67 -13.77 -9.96 -17.66
CA LEU A 67 -14.78 -11.01 -17.65
C LEU A 67 -16.16 -10.49 -18.06
N PHE A 68 -16.58 -9.30 -17.60
CA PHE A 68 -17.83 -8.69 -18.08
C PHE A 68 -17.80 -8.37 -19.58
N TYR A 69 -16.65 -7.97 -20.11
CA TYR A 69 -16.48 -7.77 -21.54
C TYR A 69 -16.58 -9.05 -22.35
N LEU A 70 -15.90 -10.13 -21.93
CA LEU A 70 -15.93 -11.40 -22.65
C LEU A 70 -17.27 -12.11 -22.49
N LEU A 71 -17.68 -12.37 -21.25
CA LEU A 71 -18.86 -13.18 -20.93
C LEU A 71 -20.15 -12.37 -21.00
N GLY A 72 -20.13 -11.12 -20.53
CA GLY A 72 -21.32 -10.28 -20.49
C GLY A 72 -21.78 -9.88 -21.89
N ASN A 73 -20.87 -9.48 -22.79
CA ASN A 73 -21.24 -9.18 -24.18
C ASN A 73 -21.70 -10.44 -24.92
N HIS A 74 -21.03 -11.58 -24.69
CA HIS A 74 -21.42 -12.84 -25.30
C HIS A 74 -22.80 -13.30 -24.84
N ALA A 75 -23.03 -13.35 -23.52
CA ALA A 75 -24.30 -13.78 -22.94
C ALA A 75 -25.47 -12.87 -23.34
N ALA A 76 -25.21 -11.57 -23.50
CA ALA A 76 -26.27 -10.62 -23.81
C ALA A 76 -26.50 -10.40 -25.31
N GLY A 77 -25.70 -11.04 -26.18
CA GLY A 77 -25.86 -10.99 -27.63
C GLY A 77 -25.64 -9.60 -28.25
N ARG A 78 -25.12 -8.64 -27.49
CA ARG A 78 -24.86 -7.26 -27.91
C ARG A 78 -23.70 -6.66 -27.12
N MET A 79 -23.06 -5.62 -27.66
CA MET A 79 -21.96 -4.93 -26.99
C MET A 79 -22.51 -3.98 -25.92
N TYR A 80 -22.41 -4.37 -24.66
CA TYR A 80 -22.67 -3.52 -23.49
C TYR A 80 -21.42 -2.85 -22.96
N TRP A 81 -20.29 -3.56 -23.01
CA TRP A 81 -19.00 -3.11 -22.52
C TRP A 81 -18.02 -3.05 -23.68
N THR A 82 -17.31 -1.94 -23.82
CA THR A 82 -16.21 -1.83 -24.77
C THR A 82 -14.90 -2.26 -24.10
N LEU A 83 -13.86 -2.51 -24.92
CA LEU A 83 -12.52 -2.77 -24.39
C LEU A 83 -11.98 -1.55 -23.62
N ALA A 84 -12.37 -0.33 -24.01
CA ALA A 84 -11.98 0.89 -23.30
C ALA A 84 -12.58 0.95 -21.89
N ASP A 85 -13.82 0.50 -21.72
CA ASP A 85 -14.48 0.42 -20.40
C ASP A 85 -13.73 -0.53 -19.45
N CYS A 86 -13.08 -1.56 -20.00
CA CYS A 86 -12.25 -2.50 -19.24
C CYS A 86 -10.96 -1.91 -18.68
N LEU A 87 -10.60 -0.69 -19.07
CA LEU A 87 -9.41 0.00 -18.58
C LEU A 87 -9.79 1.24 -17.77
N VAL A 88 -10.75 2.02 -18.28
CA VAL A 88 -11.19 3.26 -17.65
C VAL A 88 -11.93 2.97 -16.34
N VAL A 89 -12.90 2.04 -16.33
CA VAL A 89 -13.71 1.81 -15.13
C VAL A 89 -12.88 1.24 -13.97
N PRO A 90 -12.00 0.22 -14.16
CA PRO A 90 -11.13 -0.26 -13.09
C PRO A 90 -10.23 0.82 -12.50
N PHE A 91 -9.65 1.69 -13.32
CA PHE A 91 -8.83 2.81 -12.85
C PHE A 91 -9.61 3.66 -11.84
N TRP A 92 -10.82 4.09 -12.21
CA TRP A 92 -11.66 4.92 -11.33
C TRP A 92 -12.11 4.18 -10.08
N VAL A 93 -12.53 2.91 -10.20
CA VAL A 93 -12.88 2.07 -9.05
C VAL A 93 -11.70 1.96 -8.09
N THR A 94 -10.50 1.72 -8.61
CA THR A 94 -9.28 1.64 -7.80
C THR A 94 -8.99 2.95 -7.08
N VAL A 95 -9.03 4.09 -7.78
CA VAL A 95 -8.76 5.38 -7.12
C VAL A 95 -9.79 5.68 -6.04
N ILE A 96 -11.08 5.41 -6.31
CA ILE A 96 -12.15 5.64 -5.34
C ILE A 96 -11.98 4.78 -4.10
N VAL A 97 -11.81 3.47 -4.28
CA VAL A 97 -11.65 2.54 -3.17
C VAL A 97 -10.40 2.90 -2.38
N ALA A 98 -9.27 3.13 -3.05
CA ALA A 98 -8.03 3.54 -2.37
C ALA A 98 -8.21 4.84 -1.58
N THR A 99 -8.85 5.86 -2.17
CA THR A 99 -9.10 7.14 -1.50
C THR A 99 -10.01 6.99 -0.29
N LEU A 100 -11.08 6.21 -0.40
CA LEU A 100 -12.06 6.03 0.67
C LEU A 100 -11.45 5.28 1.85
N PHE A 101 -10.78 4.15 1.60
CA PHE A 101 -10.09 3.40 2.65
C PHE A 101 -8.92 4.18 3.26
N TRP A 102 -8.13 4.87 2.43
CA TRP A 102 -7.08 5.75 2.92
C TRP A 102 -7.63 6.82 3.85
N THR A 103 -8.73 7.47 3.48
CA THR A 103 -9.37 8.51 4.29
C THR A 103 -9.87 7.94 5.62
N CYS A 104 -10.57 6.82 5.61
CA CYS A 104 -11.06 6.16 6.83
C CYS A 104 -9.90 5.81 7.79
N LEU A 105 -8.82 5.24 7.26
CA LEU A 105 -7.66 4.86 8.06
C LEU A 105 -6.84 6.06 8.48
N TYR A 106 -6.75 7.12 7.67
CA TYR A 106 -6.11 8.38 8.04
C TYR A 106 -6.76 8.96 9.30
N PHE A 107 -8.09 9.05 9.33
CA PHE A 107 -8.82 9.46 10.54
C PHE A 107 -8.59 8.51 11.72
N GLY A 108 -8.49 7.20 11.47
CA GLY A 108 -8.08 6.23 12.48
C GLY A 108 -6.69 6.53 13.05
N THR A 109 -5.72 6.96 12.22
CA THR A 109 -4.35 7.27 12.68
C THR A 109 -4.31 8.45 13.64
N LEU A 110 -5.26 9.39 13.53
CA LEU A 110 -5.35 10.52 14.45
C LEU A 110 -5.60 10.08 15.90
N LEU A 111 -6.25 8.93 16.11
CA LEU A 111 -6.48 8.38 17.45
C LEU A 111 -5.20 7.88 18.12
N PHE A 112 -4.24 7.39 17.34
CA PHE A 112 -2.99 6.78 17.82
C PHE A 112 -1.77 7.68 17.61
N ARG A 113 -1.97 8.92 17.12
CA ARG A 113 -0.89 9.84 16.76
C ARG A 113 0.08 10.14 17.92
N ASN A 114 -0.40 10.08 19.15
CA ASN A 114 0.38 10.34 20.35
C ASN A 114 1.02 9.09 20.96
N ASP A 115 0.76 7.90 20.41
CA ASP A 115 1.40 6.66 20.86
C ASP A 115 2.85 6.61 20.35
N LEU A 116 3.79 6.38 21.28
CA LEU A 116 5.22 6.25 20.97
C LEU A 116 5.48 5.10 20.00
N GLY A 117 4.79 3.97 20.15
CA GLY A 117 4.95 2.83 19.24
C GLY A 117 4.52 3.16 17.82
N TYR A 118 3.43 3.92 17.68
CA TYR A 118 2.97 4.40 16.38
C TYR A 118 3.97 5.38 15.75
N GLN A 119 4.50 6.34 16.51
CA GLN A 119 5.46 7.32 16.00
C GLN A 119 6.75 6.65 15.52
N GLN A 120 7.27 5.68 16.27
CA GLN A 120 8.45 4.90 15.88
C GLN A 120 8.20 4.12 14.58
N TRP A 121 7.04 3.48 14.47
CA TRP A 121 6.65 2.74 13.28
C TRP A 121 6.46 3.64 12.04
N ALA A 122 5.81 4.79 12.21
CA ALA A 122 5.60 5.77 11.14
C ALA A 122 6.93 6.38 10.66
N ARG A 123 7.87 6.65 11.57
CA ARG A 123 9.24 7.10 11.23
C ARG A 123 9.98 6.06 10.38
N ALA A 124 9.72 4.77 10.58
CA ALA A 124 10.24 3.67 9.75
C ALA A 124 9.49 3.49 8.41
N GLY A 125 8.74 4.50 7.95
CA GLY A 125 7.99 4.48 6.69
C GLY A 125 6.66 3.71 6.76
N GLY A 126 6.22 3.35 7.96
CA GLY A 126 4.96 2.66 8.21
C GLY A 126 3.75 3.49 7.78
N HIS A 127 2.79 2.87 7.10
CA HIS A 127 1.54 3.51 6.71
C HIS A 127 0.35 2.58 6.90
N TYR A 128 -0.63 2.98 7.72
CA TYR A 128 -1.72 2.09 8.15
C TYR A 128 -2.45 1.47 6.97
N PHE A 129 -2.91 2.28 6.01
CA PHE A 129 -3.60 1.76 4.85
C PHE A 129 -2.78 0.74 4.05
N TRP A 130 -1.59 1.11 3.60
CA TRP A 130 -0.83 0.27 2.67
C TRP A 130 -0.24 -0.99 3.33
N ASP A 131 0.08 -0.93 4.62
CA ASP A 131 0.75 -2.04 5.33
C ASP A 131 -0.22 -3.05 5.95
N THR A 132 -1.49 -2.68 6.12
CA THR A 132 -2.56 -3.61 6.55
C THR A 132 -3.17 -4.38 5.39
N LEU A 133 -2.81 -4.07 4.14
CA LEU A 133 -3.37 -4.77 2.98
C LEU A 133 -2.94 -6.25 2.94
N PRO A 134 -3.78 -7.15 2.41
CA PRO A 134 -3.45 -8.56 2.26
C PRO A 134 -2.17 -8.78 1.45
N ARG A 135 -1.48 -9.90 1.70
CA ARG A 135 -0.18 -10.22 1.09
C ARG A 135 -0.19 -10.28 -0.45
N ILE A 136 -1.37 -10.54 -1.02
CA ILE A 136 -1.59 -10.56 -2.47
C ILE A 136 -1.36 -9.16 -3.08
N LEU A 137 -1.75 -8.11 -2.36
CA LEU A 137 -1.61 -6.72 -2.80
C LEU A 137 -0.26 -6.13 -2.34
N ASN A 138 0.01 -6.21 -1.03
CA ASN A 138 1.29 -5.80 -0.45
C ASN A 138 2.16 -7.03 -0.15
N ARG A 139 3.26 -7.23 -0.89
CA ARG A 139 4.10 -8.44 -0.76
C ARG A 139 5.05 -8.40 0.44
N ASP A 140 5.12 -7.28 1.16
CA ASP A 140 5.98 -7.11 2.31
C ASP A 140 5.70 -8.21 3.35
N SER A 141 6.78 -8.78 3.90
CA SER A 141 6.68 -9.71 5.03
C SER A 141 6.22 -8.97 6.29
N GLU A 142 5.69 -9.70 7.27
CA GLU A 142 5.34 -9.10 8.57
C GLU A 142 6.53 -8.38 9.20
N LEU A 143 7.74 -8.89 8.99
CA LEU A 143 8.96 -8.26 9.46
C LEU A 143 9.21 -6.89 8.82
N VAL A 144 9.09 -6.79 7.49
CA VAL A 144 9.20 -5.51 6.77
C VAL A 144 8.07 -4.57 7.17
N ARG A 145 6.86 -5.09 7.40
CA ARG A 145 5.70 -4.28 7.81
C ARG A 145 5.85 -3.73 9.23
N ASN A 146 6.39 -4.52 10.15
CA ASN A 146 6.56 -4.15 11.56
C ASN A 146 7.81 -3.31 11.78
N GLY A 147 8.95 -3.75 11.27
CA GLY A 147 10.24 -3.08 11.49
C GLY A 147 10.64 -2.09 10.41
N GLY A 148 10.13 -2.23 9.17
CA GLY A 148 10.46 -1.32 8.07
C GLY A 148 11.76 -1.63 7.32
N PHE A 149 12.41 -2.78 7.60
CA PHE A 149 13.71 -3.11 7.00
C PHE A 149 13.71 -4.43 6.26
N ALA A 150 14.52 -4.49 5.19
CA ALA A 150 14.83 -5.74 4.52
C ALA A 150 15.59 -6.64 5.50
N GLU A 151 15.20 -7.90 5.51
CA GLU A 151 15.91 -8.92 6.25
C GLU A 151 17.24 -9.25 5.54
N PRO A 152 18.38 -9.29 6.25
CA PRO A 152 19.64 -9.71 5.65
C PRO A 152 19.61 -11.20 5.32
N THR A 153 20.37 -11.61 4.30
CA THR A 153 20.59 -13.03 4.01
C THR A 153 21.48 -13.63 5.08
N TYR A 154 21.02 -14.69 5.74
CA TYR A 154 21.80 -15.40 6.76
C TYR A 154 22.61 -16.53 6.15
N THR A 155 23.87 -16.67 6.58
CA THR A 155 24.77 -17.75 6.18
C THR A 155 24.79 -18.91 7.17
N ASP A 156 24.87 -18.61 8.47
CA ASP A 156 25.19 -19.62 9.49
C ASP A 156 24.01 -19.97 10.40
N PHE A 157 23.24 -18.95 10.81
CA PHE A 157 22.08 -19.11 11.69
C PHE A 157 20.86 -18.45 11.08
N ILE A 158 19.81 -19.25 10.85
CA ILE A 158 18.52 -18.74 10.40
C ILE A 158 17.65 -18.52 11.65
N PRO A 159 17.35 -17.27 12.03
CA PRO A 159 16.53 -16.99 13.20
C PRO A 159 15.11 -17.55 13.02
N PRO A 160 14.46 -18.00 14.11
CA PRO A 160 13.09 -18.49 14.07
C PRO A 160 12.10 -17.51 13.46
N THR A 161 11.09 -18.02 12.76
CA THR A 161 10.08 -17.20 12.07
C THR A 161 9.20 -16.35 12.99
N HIS A 162 9.07 -16.73 14.26
CA HIS A 162 8.28 -15.99 15.25
C HIS A 162 9.01 -14.78 15.86
N PHE A 163 10.28 -14.54 15.51
CA PHE A 163 11.00 -13.33 15.91
C PHE A 163 10.51 -12.15 15.07
N GLN A 164 9.74 -11.26 15.69
CA GLN A 164 9.09 -10.13 15.00
C GLN A 164 9.90 -8.82 15.06
N ASN A 165 10.95 -8.75 15.88
CA ASN A 165 11.76 -7.56 16.05
C ASN A 165 12.98 -7.57 15.13
N GLN A 166 13.47 -6.38 14.76
CA GLN A 166 14.67 -6.21 13.92
C GLN A 166 15.75 -5.41 14.64
N CYS A 167 17.00 -5.84 14.50
CA CYS A 167 18.16 -5.09 14.99
C CYS A 167 18.27 -3.74 14.26
N PRO A 168 18.40 -2.61 14.99
CA PRO A 168 18.50 -1.28 14.37
C PRO A 168 19.81 -1.07 13.61
N LYS A 169 20.85 -1.88 13.84
CA LYS A 169 22.13 -1.76 13.16
C LYS A 169 22.18 -2.58 11.86
N CYS A 170 21.88 -3.87 11.94
CA CYS A 170 22.05 -4.79 10.80
C CYS A 170 20.75 -5.34 10.19
N GLY A 171 19.57 -5.03 10.75
CA GLY A 171 18.27 -5.50 10.24
C GLY A 171 17.94 -6.98 10.52
N ALA A 172 18.83 -7.72 11.17
CA ALA A 172 18.62 -9.13 11.51
C ALA A 172 17.46 -9.30 12.49
N ARG A 173 16.71 -10.40 12.35
CA ARG A 173 15.64 -10.76 13.30
C ARG A 173 16.19 -11.02 14.68
N VAL A 174 15.54 -10.46 15.69
CA VAL A 174 15.89 -10.63 17.10
C VAL A 174 14.65 -10.97 17.91
N GLN A 175 14.82 -11.71 19.00
CA GLN A 175 13.73 -12.13 19.87
C GLN A 175 13.09 -10.93 20.58
N HIS A 176 13.92 -10.02 21.09
CA HIS A 176 13.51 -8.83 21.83
C HIS A 176 13.98 -7.56 21.11
N ALA A 177 13.21 -6.48 21.23
CA ALA A 177 13.55 -5.18 20.64
C ALA A 177 14.77 -4.50 21.32
N PHE A 178 15.19 -5.01 22.48
CA PHE A 178 16.31 -4.53 23.27
C PHE A 178 17.29 -5.67 23.57
N GLY A 179 18.54 -5.32 23.88
CA GLY A 179 19.61 -6.26 24.21
C GLY A 179 20.60 -6.48 23.07
N VAL A 180 21.40 -7.54 23.21
CA VAL A 180 22.53 -7.81 22.29
C VAL A 180 22.05 -8.52 21.03
N CYS A 181 22.34 -7.95 19.86
CA CYS A 181 22.05 -8.60 18.59
C CYS A 181 23.04 -9.74 18.32
N TRP A 182 22.51 -10.96 18.16
CA TRP A 182 23.32 -12.15 17.86
C TRP A 182 24.15 -12.04 16.57
N ASN A 183 23.72 -11.24 15.59
CA ASN A 183 24.35 -11.17 14.27
C ASN A 183 25.49 -10.14 14.17
N CYS A 184 25.30 -8.95 14.76
CA CYS A 184 26.27 -7.85 14.64
C CYS A 184 26.80 -7.32 15.98
N ASN A 185 26.50 -8.02 17.08
CA ASN A 185 26.88 -7.69 18.45
C ASN A 185 26.45 -6.28 18.91
N TYR A 186 25.41 -5.71 18.28
CA TYR A 186 24.85 -4.42 18.66
C TYR A 186 24.31 -4.48 20.09
N GLY A 187 24.58 -3.47 20.93
CA GLY A 187 24.12 -3.38 22.30
C GLY A 187 25.01 -4.07 23.34
N ALA A 188 26.11 -4.71 22.93
CA ALA A 188 27.06 -5.36 23.85
C ALA A 188 27.85 -4.36 24.71
N ASP A 189 28.05 -3.16 24.21
CA ASP A 189 28.70 -2.01 24.86
C ASP A 189 27.70 -1.11 25.62
N GLY A 190 26.41 -1.46 25.60
CA GLY A 190 25.34 -0.62 26.14
C GLY A 190 24.99 0.59 25.27
N ASP A 191 25.57 0.72 24.07
CA ASP A 191 25.27 1.83 23.16
C ASP A 191 23.93 1.61 22.43
N ALA A 192 22.96 2.45 22.77
CA ALA A 192 21.64 2.47 22.15
C ALA A 192 21.50 3.52 21.03
N THR A 193 22.57 4.21 20.63
CA THR A 193 22.51 5.33 19.67
C THR A 193 21.84 4.93 18.36
N ALA A 194 22.21 3.79 17.76
CA ALA A 194 21.59 3.32 16.52
C ALA A 194 20.08 3.06 16.64
N PHE A 195 19.58 2.69 17.83
CA PHE A 195 18.14 2.54 18.07
C PHE A 195 17.45 3.91 18.06
N TYR A 196 17.98 4.88 18.79
CA TYR A 196 17.40 6.22 18.88
C TYR A 196 17.53 7.02 17.59
N GLU A 197 18.61 6.89 16.84
CA GLU A 197 18.72 7.52 15.51
C GLU A 197 17.67 6.98 14.55
N ARG A 198 17.30 5.70 14.69
CA ARG A 198 16.43 5.00 13.75
C ARG A 198 14.94 5.14 14.09
N TYR A 199 14.57 4.94 15.35
CA TYR A 199 13.17 4.99 15.79
C TYR A 199 12.82 6.34 16.45
N GLY A 200 13.84 7.15 16.76
CA GLY A 200 13.71 8.41 17.48
C GLY A 200 13.38 8.23 18.96
N ARG A 201 13.33 9.36 19.68
CA ARG A 201 12.82 9.43 21.06
C ARG A 201 11.31 9.66 21.05
#